data_AF-A0A351NG73-F1
#
_entry.id   AF-A0A351NG73-F1
#
_cell.length_a   1.000
_cell.length_b   1.000
_cell.length_c   1.000
_cell.angle_alpha   90.00
_cell.angle_beta   90.00
_cell.angle_gamma   90.00
#
_symmetry.space_group_name_H-M   'P 1'
#
loop_
_entity.id
_entity.type
_entity.pdbx_description
1 polymer ?
#
loop_
_entity_poly.entity_id
_entity_poly.type
_entity_poly.pdbx_seq_one_letter_code
_entity_poly.pdbx_strand_id
1 'polypeptide(L)'
;KSVSSGVVQRPTQRYLGEKPILTLKDSTGADVFYYQVAEFNDEYFSIALQSISRAVHLKPRELRYRFDKINALVAYEKDSPDMSYSEIKTLVSEYSSSKNDEWTLDSKPLAAGVDSRISPEFSQAMGEYCYALYKVGTPLAYDYFLQLSTMMNKLEPKNPVFIDNIGSYWQVAKKNNKKAEKYYKKALKIDPQDYAATTNLKIIQSSKSQKGQSGK
;
A
#
# COMPACT_ATOMS: atom_id res chain seq x y z
N LYS A 1 -6.35 20.17 -19.89
CA LYS A 1 -6.35 19.69 -18.48
C LYS A 1 -5.63 18.35 -18.46
N SER A 2 -4.66 18.14 -17.57
CA SER A 2 -3.88 16.90 -17.48
C SER A 2 -4.62 15.77 -16.74
N VAL A 3 -5.54 16.13 -15.85
CA VAL A 3 -6.39 15.20 -15.10
C VAL A 3 -7.85 15.67 -15.17
N SER A 4 -8.75 14.72 -15.40
CA SER A 4 -10.20 14.85 -15.27
C SER A 4 -10.75 13.76 -14.35
N SER A 5 -12.04 13.83 -14.05
CA SER A 5 -12.74 12.74 -13.36
C SER A 5 -13.66 12.03 -14.35
N GLY A 6 -13.52 10.71 -14.44
CA GLY A 6 -14.44 9.82 -15.14
C GLY A 6 -15.37 9.11 -14.15
N VAL A 7 -16.43 8.52 -14.69
CA VAL A 7 -17.29 7.60 -13.94
C VAL A 7 -17.21 6.23 -14.58
N VAL A 8 -16.87 5.22 -13.78
CA VAL A 8 -16.80 3.83 -14.24
C VAL A 8 -17.83 2.97 -13.52
N GLN A 9 -18.38 2.03 -14.27
CA GLN A 9 -19.28 0.99 -13.78
C GLN A 9 -18.47 -0.23 -13.32
N ARG A 10 -18.82 -0.79 -12.16
CA ARG A 10 -18.29 -2.06 -11.65
C ARG A 10 -19.42 -2.95 -11.10
N PRO A 11 -19.28 -4.29 -11.20
CA PRO A 11 -20.21 -5.23 -10.58
C PRO A 11 -19.94 -5.46 -9.09
N THR A 12 -18.87 -4.87 -8.53
CA THR A 12 -18.45 -5.05 -7.14
C THR A 12 -18.76 -3.83 -6.30
N GLN A 13 -19.14 -4.03 -5.03
CA GLN A 13 -19.44 -2.96 -4.05
C GLN A 13 -18.20 -2.15 -3.61
N ARG A 14 -17.00 -2.56 -3.99
CA ARG A 14 -15.75 -1.85 -3.76
C ARG A 14 -14.94 -1.79 -5.04
N TYR A 15 -14.30 -0.66 -5.27
CA TYR A 15 -13.34 -0.46 -6.35
C TYR A 15 -12.26 0.52 -5.88
N LEU A 16 -10.98 0.14 -5.99
CA LEU A 16 -9.83 0.93 -5.52
C LEU A 16 -9.99 1.40 -4.05
N GLY A 17 -10.58 0.54 -3.22
CA GLY A 17 -10.89 0.80 -1.80
C GLY A 17 -12.07 1.75 -1.53
N GLU A 18 -12.65 2.35 -2.56
CA GLU A 18 -13.76 3.29 -2.42
C GLU A 18 -15.13 2.60 -2.35
N LYS A 19 -16.10 3.32 -1.80
CA LYS A 19 -17.53 2.99 -1.92
C LYS A 19 -18.09 3.61 -3.21
N PRO A 20 -19.15 3.03 -3.78
CA PRO A 20 -19.79 3.63 -4.95
C PRO A 20 -20.34 5.02 -4.63
N ILE A 21 -20.27 5.92 -5.60
CA ILE A 21 -20.94 7.23 -5.55
C ILE A 21 -22.43 7.11 -5.87
N LEU A 22 -22.79 6.05 -6.62
CA LEU A 22 -24.16 5.76 -7.05
C LEU A 22 -24.30 4.26 -7.26
N THR A 23 -25.47 3.72 -6.90
CA THR A 23 -25.86 2.35 -7.20
C THR A 23 -27.16 2.38 -7.99
N LEU A 24 -27.17 1.74 -9.17
CA LEU A 24 -28.38 1.57 -10.00
C LEU A 24 -28.65 0.09 -10.19
N LYS A 25 -29.80 -0.24 -10.79
CA LYS A 25 -30.13 -1.61 -11.21
C LYS A 25 -29.99 -1.74 -12.72
N ASP A 26 -29.43 -2.85 -13.18
CA ASP A 26 -29.45 -3.19 -14.61
C ASP A 26 -30.82 -3.76 -15.04
N SER A 27 -30.92 -4.16 -16.31
CA SER A 27 -32.14 -4.74 -16.88
C SER A 27 -32.56 -6.07 -16.24
N THR A 28 -31.69 -6.73 -15.49
CA THR A 28 -31.98 -7.96 -14.73
C THR A 28 -32.34 -7.70 -13.27
N GLY A 29 -32.28 -6.43 -12.84
CA GLY A 29 -32.49 -6.02 -11.45
C GLY A 29 -31.24 -6.15 -10.57
N ALA A 30 -30.09 -6.54 -11.13
CA ALA A 30 -28.84 -6.68 -10.42
C ALA A 30 -28.23 -5.30 -10.11
N ASP A 31 -27.58 -5.17 -8.96
CA ASP A 31 -26.94 -3.92 -8.55
C ASP A 31 -25.69 -3.63 -9.37
N VAL A 32 -25.60 -2.38 -9.81
CA VAL A 32 -24.51 -1.82 -10.59
C VAL A 32 -23.94 -0.63 -9.85
N PHE A 33 -22.64 -0.67 -9.60
CA PHE A 33 -21.94 0.31 -8.76
C PHE A 33 -21.13 1.27 -9.61
N TYR A 34 -21.28 2.57 -9.37
CA TYR A 34 -20.59 3.62 -10.09
C TYR A 34 -19.54 4.27 -9.21
N TYR A 35 -18.37 4.53 -9.77
CA TYR A 35 -17.22 5.09 -9.07
C TYR A 35 -16.66 6.27 -9.83
N GLN A 36 -16.34 7.34 -9.11
CA GLN A 36 -15.53 8.42 -9.66
C GLN A 36 -14.06 7.98 -9.66
N VAL A 37 -13.41 8.11 -10.81
CA VAL A 37 -11.99 7.77 -10.97
C VAL A 37 -11.24 8.93 -11.61
N ALA A 38 -9.95 9.05 -11.30
CA ALA A 38 -9.07 9.92 -12.04
C ALA A 38 -8.87 9.37 -13.47
N GLU A 39 -8.93 10.28 -14.43
CA GLU A 39 -8.57 10.03 -15.82
C GLU A 39 -7.44 10.98 -16.19
N PHE A 40 -6.36 10.40 -16.67
CA PHE A 40 -5.18 11.14 -17.08
C PHE A 40 -5.20 11.27 -18.60
N ASN A 41 -4.75 12.41 -19.09
CA ASN A 41 -4.39 12.50 -20.49
C ASN A 41 -3.03 11.81 -20.68
N ASP A 42 -3.00 10.75 -21.49
CA ASP A 42 -1.83 9.88 -21.64
C ASP A 42 -0.59 10.63 -22.15
N GLU A 43 -0.76 11.59 -23.05
CA GLU A 43 0.34 12.40 -23.58
C GLU A 43 0.96 13.26 -22.48
N TYR A 44 0.14 14.01 -21.74
CA TYR A 44 0.62 14.84 -20.63
C TYR A 44 1.20 13.99 -19.48
N PHE A 45 0.60 12.84 -19.20
CA PHE A 45 1.13 11.92 -18.20
C PHE A 45 2.49 11.36 -18.61
N SER A 46 2.65 10.96 -19.87
CA SER A 46 3.93 10.48 -20.40
C SER A 46 5.02 11.55 -20.34
N ILE A 47 4.70 12.79 -20.73
CA ILE A 47 5.63 13.93 -20.64
C ILE A 47 6.03 14.20 -19.18
N ALA A 48 5.07 14.16 -18.25
CA ALA A 48 5.34 14.32 -16.82
C ALA A 48 6.24 13.19 -16.29
N LEU A 49 5.96 11.94 -16.69
CA LEU A 49 6.73 10.76 -16.29
C LEU A 49 8.17 10.79 -16.83
N GLN A 50 8.37 11.27 -18.06
CA GLN A 50 9.69 11.49 -18.65
C GLN A 50 10.45 12.60 -17.88
N SER A 51 9.77 13.68 -17.55
CA SER A 51 10.36 14.82 -16.83
C SER A 51 10.82 14.41 -15.43
N ILE A 52 9.98 13.70 -14.67
CA ILE A 52 10.37 13.21 -13.34
C ILE A 52 11.44 12.12 -13.42
N SER A 53 11.42 11.27 -14.44
CA SER A 53 12.47 10.27 -14.68
C SER A 53 13.83 10.93 -14.94
N ARG A 54 13.84 12.06 -15.68
CA ARG A 54 15.06 12.86 -15.86
C ARG A 54 15.53 13.49 -14.55
N ALA A 55 14.63 13.98 -13.71
CA ALA A 55 14.97 14.51 -12.39
C ALA A 55 15.58 13.43 -11.48
N VAL A 56 14.99 12.22 -11.47
CA VAL A 56 15.56 11.04 -10.78
C VAL A 56 16.94 10.70 -11.31
N HIS A 57 17.15 10.72 -12.63
CA HIS A 57 18.47 10.46 -13.21
C HIS A 57 19.53 11.50 -12.77
N LEU A 58 19.16 12.78 -12.70
CA LEU A 58 20.06 13.86 -12.29
C LEU A 58 20.34 13.87 -10.79
N LYS A 59 19.37 13.47 -9.97
CA LYS A 59 19.48 13.38 -8.51
C LYS A 59 18.95 12.03 -8.02
N PRO A 60 19.68 10.93 -8.21
CA PRO A 60 19.18 9.58 -7.93
C PRO A 60 18.89 9.32 -6.46
N ARG A 61 19.56 10.05 -5.56
CA ARG A 61 19.43 9.93 -4.10
C ARG A 61 18.49 10.96 -3.47
N GLU A 62 17.79 11.76 -4.29
CA GLU A 62 16.76 12.68 -3.82
C GLU A 62 15.40 11.95 -3.81
N LEU A 63 14.92 11.63 -2.61
CA LEU A 63 13.68 10.88 -2.42
C LEU A 63 12.46 11.62 -2.95
N ARG A 64 12.44 12.96 -2.94
CA ARG A 64 11.30 13.74 -3.46
C ARG A 64 10.90 13.28 -4.86
N TYR A 65 11.86 13.19 -5.78
CA TYR A 65 11.55 12.81 -7.17
C TYR A 65 11.16 11.34 -7.32
N ARG A 66 11.73 10.46 -6.50
CA ARG A 66 11.36 9.04 -6.47
C ARG A 66 9.92 8.88 -5.99
N PHE A 67 9.56 9.58 -4.91
CA PHE A 67 8.22 9.57 -4.35
C PHE A 67 7.20 10.18 -5.31
N ASP A 68 7.49 11.32 -5.91
CA ASP A 68 6.59 11.95 -6.88
C ASP A 68 6.33 11.03 -8.09
N LYS A 69 7.37 10.34 -8.58
CA LYS A 69 7.23 9.34 -9.65
C LYS A 69 6.34 8.17 -9.24
N ILE A 70 6.59 7.58 -8.06
CA ILE A 70 5.79 6.47 -7.55
C ILE A 70 4.33 6.90 -7.34
N ASN A 71 4.10 8.07 -6.72
CA ASN A 71 2.77 8.61 -6.48
C ASN A 71 1.99 8.84 -7.78
N ALA A 72 2.66 9.35 -8.82
CA ALA A 72 2.05 9.50 -10.13
C ALA A 72 1.62 8.16 -10.73
N LEU A 73 2.48 7.12 -10.63
CA LEU A 73 2.15 5.78 -11.12
C LEU A 73 1.02 5.13 -10.32
N VAL A 74 1.03 5.24 -8.98
CA VAL A 74 -0.05 4.73 -8.12
C VAL A 74 -1.40 5.32 -8.52
N ALA A 75 -1.45 6.63 -8.81
CA ALA A 75 -2.67 7.29 -9.24
C ALA A 75 -3.13 6.86 -10.65
N TYR A 76 -2.17 6.62 -11.56
CA TYR A 76 -2.42 6.27 -12.95
C TYR A 76 -2.86 4.81 -13.16
N GLU A 77 -2.22 3.87 -12.47
CA GLU A 77 -2.33 2.42 -12.71
C GLU A 77 -3.60 1.76 -12.16
N LYS A 78 -4.30 2.42 -11.24
CA LYS A 78 -5.58 1.95 -10.68
C LYS A 78 -5.48 0.52 -10.09
N ASP A 79 -6.03 -0.48 -10.77
CA ASP A 79 -6.13 -1.86 -10.30
C ASP A 79 -4.95 -2.77 -10.71
N SER A 80 -3.99 -2.23 -11.46
CA SER A 80 -2.81 -2.94 -11.99
C SER A 80 -1.50 -2.26 -11.57
N PRO A 81 -1.10 -2.30 -10.28
CA PRO A 81 -0.01 -1.49 -9.73
C PRO A 81 1.41 -2.04 -10.05
N ASP A 82 1.65 -2.48 -11.29
CA ASP A 82 2.88 -3.16 -11.70
C ASP A 82 4.08 -2.21 -11.78
N MET A 83 3.93 -1.07 -12.46
CA MET A 83 4.98 -0.06 -12.63
C MET A 83 5.30 0.63 -11.30
N SER A 84 4.27 1.05 -10.56
CA SER A 84 4.43 1.66 -9.23
C SER A 84 5.13 0.70 -8.28
N TYR A 85 4.71 -0.57 -8.22
CA TYR A 85 5.41 -1.56 -7.40
C TYR A 85 6.84 -1.82 -7.87
N SER A 86 7.10 -1.86 -9.18
CA SER A 86 8.46 -2.00 -9.70
C SER A 86 9.38 -0.86 -9.26
N GLU A 87 8.90 0.39 -9.30
CA GLU A 87 9.65 1.56 -8.81
C GLU A 87 9.85 1.52 -7.30
N ILE A 88 8.83 1.12 -6.52
CA ILE A 88 8.94 0.94 -5.07
C ILE A 88 10.01 -0.11 -4.73
N LYS A 89 9.94 -1.27 -5.39
CA LYS A 89 10.89 -2.37 -5.17
C LYS A 89 12.31 -1.96 -5.50
N THR A 90 12.51 -1.26 -6.60
CA THR A 90 13.81 -0.71 -7.01
C THR A 90 14.32 0.27 -5.98
N LEU A 91 13.49 1.20 -5.52
CA LEU A 91 13.83 2.18 -4.50
C LEU A 91 14.26 1.51 -3.17
N VAL A 92 13.52 0.52 -2.67
CA VAL A 92 13.90 -0.21 -1.44
C VAL A 92 15.22 -0.95 -1.62
N SER A 93 15.44 -1.57 -2.79
CA SER A 93 16.70 -2.25 -3.09
C SER A 93 17.88 -1.29 -3.11
N GLU A 94 17.76 -0.15 -3.79
CA GLU A 94 18.81 0.87 -3.84
C GLU A 94 19.08 1.44 -2.45
N TYR A 95 18.04 1.90 -1.75
CA TYR A 95 18.15 2.48 -0.41
C TYR A 95 18.87 1.54 0.54
N SER A 96 18.46 0.27 0.61
CA SER A 96 19.05 -0.72 1.53
C SER A 96 20.47 -1.17 1.16
N SER A 97 20.86 -1.12 -0.12
CA SER A 97 22.20 -1.51 -0.58
C SER A 97 23.26 -0.41 -0.39
N SER A 98 22.81 0.84 -0.32
CA SER A 98 23.63 2.05 -0.39
C SER A 98 24.25 2.47 0.96
N LYS A 99 25.14 1.63 1.51
CA LYS A 99 25.65 1.76 2.89
C LYS A 99 26.31 3.10 3.25
N ASN A 100 26.83 3.84 2.28
CA ASN A 100 27.57 5.10 2.48
C ASN A 100 26.97 6.27 1.68
N ASP A 101 25.78 6.08 1.11
CA ASP A 101 25.17 7.07 0.25
C ASP A 101 24.32 8.03 1.08
N GLU A 102 24.55 9.32 0.90
CA GLU A 102 23.71 10.36 1.50
C GLU A 102 22.42 10.48 0.69
N TRP A 103 21.34 9.92 1.22
CA TRP A 103 19.98 10.16 0.72
C TRP A 103 19.47 11.48 1.25
N THR A 104 18.78 12.22 0.38
CA THR A 104 18.15 13.48 0.74
C THR A 104 16.64 13.42 0.55
N LEU A 105 15.94 14.22 1.33
CA LEU A 105 14.55 14.58 1.09
C LEU A 105 14.46 16.10 1.11
N ASP A 106 13.98 16.68 0.01
CA ASP A 106 13.91 18.14 -0.18
C ASP A 106 15.28 18.80 0.03
N SER A 107 16.33 18.18 -0.52
CA SER A 107 17.74 18.58 -0.39
C SER A 107 18.29 18.56 1.04
N LYS A 108 17.59 17.97 2.00
CA LYS A 108 18.08 17.76 3.36
C LYS A 108 18.53 16.30 3.55
N PRO A 109 19.73 16.06 4.12
CA PRO A 109 20.17 14.71 4.44
C PRO A 109 19.20 14.00 5.37
N LEU A 110 18.97 12.72 5.12
CA LEU A 110 18.17 11.87 6.00
C LEU A 110 19.00 11.38 7.18
N ALA A 111 18.42 11.44 8.38
CA ALA A 111 18.96 10.79 9.54
C ALA A 111 18.48 9.33 9.61
N ALA A 112 19.34 8.45 10.08
CA ALA A 112 18.93 7.09 10.45
C ALA A 112 17.90 7.14 11.58
N GLY A 113 16.96 6.19 11.58
CA GLY A 113 16.06 5.98 12.71
C GLY A 113 16.81 5.50 13.96
N VAL A 114 16.15 5.65 15.12
CA VAL A 114 16.74 5.35 16.45
C VAL A 114 17.32 3.93 16.54
N ASP A 115 16.65 2.95 15.94
CA ASP A 115 17.02 1.52 15.96
C ASP A 115 17.27 0.93 14.57
N SER A 116 17.34 1.76 13.53
CA SER A 116 17.39 1.30 12.14
C SER A 116 18.17 2.28 11.26
N ARG A 117 18.89 1.76 10.26
CA ARG A 117 19.50 2.60 9.21
C ARG A 117 18.45 3.21 8.27
N ILE A 118 17.21 2.75 8.36
CA ILE A 118 16.11 3.30 7.61
C ILE A 118 15.66 4.59 8.30
N SER A 119 15.60 5.69 7.55
CA SER A 119 15.09 6.95 8.05
C SER A 119 13.58 6.84 8.31
N PRO A 120 13.03 7.51 9.33
CA PRO A 120 11.59 7.55 9.58
C PRO A 120 10.76 7.95 8.35
N GLU A 121 11.23 8.92 7.57
CA GLU A 121 10.55 9.43 6.36
C GLU A 121 10.42 8.35 5.29
N PHE A 122 11.53 7.63 5.03
CA PHE A 122 11.51 6.48 4.12
C PHE A 122 10.59 5.36 4.63
N SER A 123 10.69 5.01 5.92
CA SER A 123 9.85 3.97 6.54
C SER A 123 8.37 4.31 6.41
N GLN A 124 8.00 5.56 6.71
CA GLN A 124 6.64 6.06 6.57
C GLN A 124 6.15 5.95 5.12
N ALA A 125 6.94 6.41 4.14
CA ALA A 125 6.56 6.32 2.73
C ALA A 125 6.31 4.86 2.30
N MET A 126 7.13 3.91 2.75
CA MET A 126 6.90 2.49 2.45
C MET A 126 5.64 1.95 3.12
N GLY A 127 5.31 2.41 4.34
CA GLY A 127 4.03 2.13 5.00
C GLY A 127 2.83 2.65 4.21
N GLU A 128 2.93 3.86 3.67
CA GLU A 128 1.90 4.47 2.82
C GLU A 128 1.72 3.69 1.50
N TYR A 129 2.82 3.23 0.88
CA TYR A 129 2.75 2.38 -0.31
C TYR A 129 2.19 0.98 -0.01
N CYS A 130 2.50 0.40 1.15
CA CYS A 130 1.82 -0.80 1.63
C CYS A 130 0.31 -0.59 1.70
N TYR A 131 -0.14 0.53 2.31
CA TYR A 131 -1.56 0.85 2.39
C TYR A 131 -2.18 1.04 1.00
N ALA A 132 -1.52 1.74 0.08
CA ALA A 132 -1.99 1.93 -1.28
C ALA A 132 -2.20 0.59 -2.02
N LEU A 133 -1.20 -0.31 -1.96
CA LEU A 133 -1.29 -1.65 -2.54
C LEU A 133 -2.40 -2.49 -1.92
N TYR A 134 -2.53 -2.45 -0.59
CA TYR A 134 -3.60 -3.16 0.12
C TYR A 134 -4.99 -2.67 -0.29
N LYS A 135 -5.16 -1.35 -0.43
CA LYS A 135 -6.42 -0.69 -0.77
C LYS A 135 -6.96 -1.07 -2.15
N VAL A 136 -6.08 -1.37 -3.11
CA VAL A 136 -6.46 -1.82 -4.47
C VAL A 136 -7.37 -3.06 -4.40
N GLY A 137 -7.09 -3.98 -3.47
CA GLY A 137 -7.98 -5.09 -3.17
C GLY A 137 -8.00 -6.22 -4.20
N THR A 138 -7.06 -6.25 -5.15
CA THR A 138 -6.89 -7.33 -6.12
C THR A 138 -5.89 -8.38 -5.60
N PRO A 139 -5.95 -9.64 -6.08
CA PRO A 139 -4.96 -10.66 -5.70
C PRO A 139 -3.52 -10.24 -5.96
N LEU A 140 -3.26 -9.63 -7.13
CA LEU A 140 -1.93 -9.13 -7.51
C LEU A 140 -1.43 -8.05 -6.53
N ALA A 141 -2.27 -7.07 -6.22
CA ALA A 141 -1.90 -6.00 -5.30
C ALA A 141 -1.65 -6.51 -3.86
N TYR A 142 -2.40 -7.53 -3.42
CA TYR A 142 -2.12 -8.18 -2.13
C TYR A 142 -0.78 -8.92 -2.12
N ASP A 143 -0.36 -9.53 -3.23
CA ASP A 143 0.94 -10.18 -3.31
C ASP A 143 2.08 -9.15 -3.30
N TYR A 144 1.92 -7.99 -3.95
CA TYR A 144 2.86 -6.87 -3.84
C TYR A 144 2.90 -6.25 -2.45
N PHE A 145 1.74 -6.07 -1.81
CA PHE A 145 1.63 -5.65 -0.41
C PHE A 145 2.41 -6.58 0.53
N LEU A 146 2.25 -7.90 0.38
CA LEU A 146 3.01 -8.86 1.18
C LEU A 146 4.51 -8.74 0.93
N GLN A 147 4.92 -8.64 -0.33
CA GLN A 147 6.34 -8.56 -0.68
C GLN A 147 6.99 -7.31 -0.08
N LEU A 148 6.38 -6.13 -0.26
CA LEU A 148 6.87 -4.87 0.32
C LEU A 148 6.93 -4.94 1.85
N SER A 149 5.85 -5.39 2.48
CA SER A 149 5.80 -5.56 3.95
C SER A 149 6.89 -6.51 4.43
N THR A 150 7.18 -7.58 3.69
CA THR A 150 8.23 -8.54 4.03
C THR A 150 9.62 -7.97 3.83
N MET A 151 9.85 -7.18 2.77
CA MET A 151 11.12 -6.48 2.55
C MET A 151 11.38 -5.50 3.70
N MET A 152 10.39 -4.67 4.03
CA MET A 152 10.53 -3.69 5.11
C MET A 152 10.65 -4.32 6.49
N ASN A 153 9.91 -5.39 6.80
CA ASN A 153 10.10 -6.13 8.05
C ASN A 153 11.49 -6.79 8.18
N LYS A 154 12.19 -7.08 7.07
CA LYS A 154 13.60 -7.53 7.14
C LYS A 154 14.55 -6.38 7.49
N LEU A 155 14.28 -5.19 6.98
CA LEU A 155 15.08 -3.99 7.25
C LEU A 155 14.80 -3.41 8.63
N GLU A 156 13.55 -3.51 9.09
CA GLU A 156 13.04 -2.96 10.34
C GLU A 156 12.28 -4.03 11.14
N PRO A 157 12.96 -5.06 11.65
CA PRO A 157 12.32 -6.20 12.33
C PRO A 157 11.65 -5.83 13.67
N LYS A 158 11.89 -4.61 14.17
CA LYS A 158 11.25 -4.04 15.36
C LYS A 158 10.16 -3.01 15.02
N ASN A 159 9.82 -2.82 13.75
CA ASN A 159 8.72 -1.95 13.38
C ASN A 159 7.42 -2.78 13.30
N PRO A 160 6.45 -2.56 14.22
CA PRO A 160 5.24 -3.38 14.30
C PRO A 160 4.35 -3.24 13.05
N VAL A 161 4.40 -2.10 12.36
CA VAL A 161 3.61 -1.80 11.14
C VAL A 161 3.89 -2.79 10.01
N PHE A 162 5.13 -3.26 9.85
CA PHE A 162 5.42 -4.23 8.79
C PHE A 162 5.09 -5.67 9.21
N ILE A 163 5.00 -5.93 10.52
CA ILE A 163 4.64 -7.24 11.07
C ILE A 163 3.12 -7.43 11.00
N ASP A 164 2.36 -6.43 11.44
CA ASP A 164 0.90 -6.50 11.42
C ASP A 164 0.36 -6.45 9.99
N ASN A 165 1.00 -5.72 9.07
CA ASN A 165 0.71 -5.76 7.63
C ASN A 165 0.80 -7.20 7.05
N ILE A 166 1.83 -7.97 7.43
CA ILE A 166 1.90 -9.39 7.04
C ILE A 166 0.71 -10.16 7.63
N GLY A 167 0.28 -9.83 8.85
CA GLY A 167 -0.96 -10.34 9.44
C GLY A 167 -2.21 -10.02 8.60
N SER A 168 -2.33 -8.77 8.15
CA SER A 168 -3.43 -8.28 7.29
C SER A 168 -3.51 -9.04 5.98
N TYR A 169 -2.38 -9.40 5.37
CA TYR A 169 -2.35 -10.29 4.20
C TYR A 169 -2.95 -11.66 4.51
N TRP A 170 -2.49 -12.30 5.60
CA TRP A 170 -3.01 -13.62 5.98
C TRP A 170 -4.50 -13.60 6.29
N GLN A 171 -4.98 -12.55 6.95
CA GLN A 171 -6.40 -12.40 7.28
C GLN A 171 -7.25 -12.16 6.03
N VAL A 172 -6.84 -11.22 5.17
CA VAL A 172 -7.71 -10.72 4.11
C VAL A 172 -7.52 -11.45 2.79
N ALA A 173 -6.28 -11.65 2.34
CA ALA A 173 -5.99 -12.31 1.06
C ALA A 173 -6.10 -13.83 1.16
N LYS A 174 -5.61 -14.42 2.26
CA LYS A 174 -5.60 -15.90 2.44
C LYS A 174 -6.69 -16.44 3.37
N LYS A 175 -7.53 -15.57 3.94
CA LYS A 175 -8.61 -15.94 4.89
C LYS A 175 -8.13 -16.84 6.04
N ASN A 176 -6.87 -16.67 6.46
CA ASN A 176 -6.21 -17.49 7.45
C ASN A 176 -6.04 -16.73 8.78
N ASN A 177 -7.12 -16.68 9.56
CA ASN A 177 -7.15 -16.00 10.85
C ASN A 177 -6.13 -16.56 11.84
N LYS A 178 -5.87 -17.88 11.83
CA LYS A 178 -4.89 -18.51 12.73
C LYS A 178 -3.48 -17.97 12.49
N LYS A 179 -3.10 -17.79 11.22
CA LYS A 179 -1.78 -17.24 10.88
C LYS A 179 -1.74 -15.73 11.12
N ALA A 180 -2.79 -15.00 10.76
CA ALA A 180 -2.91 -13.58 11.04
C ALA A 180 -2.76 -13.24 12.54
N GLU A 181 -3.45 -13.98 13.42
CA GLU A 181 -3.35 -13.82 14.88
C GLU A 181 -1.91 -13.93 15.40
N LYS A 182 -1.09 -14.82 14.81
CA LYS A 182 0.32 -14.96 15.21
C LYS A 182 1.11 -13.69 14.91
N TYR A 183 0.88 -13.07 13.76
CA TYR A 183 1.55 -11.82 13.38
C TYR A 183 1.06 -10.64 14.21
N TYR A 184 -0.25 -10.49 14.41
CA TYR A 184 -0.77 -9.41 15.27
C TYR A 184 -0.28 -9.52 16.71
N LYS A 185 -0.26 -10.73 17.29
CA LYS A 185 0.35 -10.95 18.61
C LYS A 185 1.85 -10.66 18.63
N LYS A 186 2.56 -10.85 17.51
CA LYS A 186 3.98 -10.49 17.41
C LYS A 186 4.15 -8.96 17.36
N ALA A 187 3.34 -8.24 16.59
CA ALA A 187 3.34 -6.78 16.56
C ALA A 187 3.05 -6.21 17.95
N LEU A 188 2.03 -6.72 18.66
CA LEU A 188 1.65 -6.27 20.01
C LEU A 188 2.68 -6.59 21.10
N LYS A 189 3.62 -7.51 20.86
CA LYS A 189 4.76 -7.72 21.77
C LYS A 189 5.81 -6.63 21.65
N ILE A 190 5.87 -5.95 20.50
CA ILE A 190 6.81 -4.87 20.21
C ILE A 190 6.17 -3.54 20.59
N ASP A 191 4.94 -3.32 20.13
CA ASP A 191 4.13 -2.17 20.49
C ASP A 191 2.75 -2.63 21.01
N PRO A 192 2.56 -2.69 22.34
CA PRO A 192 1.27 -3.04 22.93
C PRO A 192 0.12 -2.09 22.58
N GLN A 193 0.40 -0.90 22.05
CA GLN A 193 -0.60 0.09 21.62
C GLN A 193 -0.85 0.07 20.11
N ASP A 194 -0.28 -0.90 19.37
CA ASP A 194 -0.51 -1.04 17.94
C ASP A 194 -2.01 -1.16 17.63
N TYR A 195 -2.54 -0.09 17.04
CA TYR A 195 -3.97 0.07 16.81
C TYR A 195 -4.50 -0.96 15.79
N ALA A 196 -3.73 -1.20 14.72
CA ALA A 196 -4.16 -2.04 13.62
C ALA A 196 -4.15 -3.53 14.02
N ALA A 197 -3.09 -4.00 14.69
CA ALA A 197 -3.01 -5.34 15.27
C ALA A 197 -4.13 -5.59 16.30
N THR A 198 -4.38 -4.62 17.19
CA THR A 198 -5.46 -4.71 18.18
C THR A 198 -6.83 -4.80 17.52
N THR A 199 -7.11 -3.92 16.55
CA THR A 199 -8.39 -3.86 15.84
C THR A 199 -8.63 -5.15 15.06
N ASN A 200 -7.62 -5.63 14.32
CA ASN A 200 -7.74 -6.84 13.53
C ASN A 200 -7.92 -8.10 14.38
N LEU A 201 -7.28 -8.19 15.55
CA LEU A 201 -7.55 -9.28 16.50
C LEU A 201 -8.99 -9.26 17.02
N LYS A 202 -9.54 -8.09 17.34
CA LYS A 202 -10.95 -7.97 17.77
C LYS A 202 -11.92 -8.42 16.68
N ILE A 203 -11.65 -8.08 15.41
CA ILE A 203 -12.43 -8.56 14.25
C ILE A 203 -12.39 -10.09 14.18
N ILE A 204 -11.20 -10.69 14.31
CA ILE A 204 -11.05 -12.15 14.29
C ILE A 204 -11.82 -12.80 15.45
N GLN A 205 -11.69 -12.28 16.66
CA GLN A 205 -12.38 -12.80 17.85
C GLN A 205 -13.91 -12.74 17.69
N SER A 206 -14.43 -11.61 17.23
CA SER A 206 -15.87 -11.41 17.01
C SER A 206 -16.42 -12.41 15.98
N SER A 207 -15.66 -12.68 14.91
CA SER A 207 -16.05 -13.67 13.89
C SER A 207 -16.11 -15.10 14.41
N LYS A 208 -15.27 -15.45 15.41
CA LYS A 208 -15.30 -16.78 16.05
C LYS A 208 -16.51 -16.93 16.96
N SER A 209 -16.82 -15.90 17.74
CA SER A 209 -17.98 -15.89 18.64
C SER A 209 -19.30 -16.07 17.89
N GLN A 210 -19.45 -15.42 16.73
CA GLN A 210 -20.64 -15.58 15.88
C GLN A 210 -20.77 -17.01 15.32
N LYS A 211 -19.66 -17.61 14.84
CA LYS A 211 -19.68 -19.00 14.35
C LYS A 211 -20.01 -20.03 15.44
N GLY A 212 -19.60 -19.78 16.68
CA GLY A 212 -19.94 -20.64 17.82
C GLY A 212 -21.41 -20.56 18.26
N GLN A 213 -22.12 -19.49 17.91
CA GLN A 213 -23.54 -19.31 18.22
C GLN A 213 -24.46 -19.90 17.15
N SER A 214 -24.05 -19.91 15.87
CA SER A 214 -24.84 -20.50 14.77
C SER A 214 -24.72 -22.04 14.65
N GLY A 215 -23.89 -22.67 15.49
CA GLY A 215 -23.67 -24.12 15.53
C GLY A 215 -24.31 -24.82 16.72
N LYS A 216 -25.21 -24.14 17.44
CA LYS A 216 -26.10 -24.67 18.48
C LYS A 216 -27.54 -24.52 18.01
#